data_AF-A0A949I886-F1
#
_entry.id   AF-A0A949I886-F1
#
_cell.length_a   1.000
_cell.length_b   1.000
_cell.length_c   1.000
_cell.angle_alpha   90.00
_cell.angle_beta   90.00
_cell.angle_gamma   90.00
#
_symmetry.space_group_name_H-M   'P 1'
#
loop_
_entity.id
_entity.type
_entity.pdbx_description
1 polymer ?
#
loop_
_entity_poly.entity_id
_entity_poly.type
_entity_poly.pdbx_seq_one_letter_code
_entity_poly.pdbx_strand_id
1 'polypeptide(L)'
;MRRVVVLVLAVCLASAAFAQAPAPQGELMKEVQVAADAFRRSAATPAWAKVLAVPDSQDKSPTVILLANTQYMLEPVQTVFIQQAFRTREATALADVGRFPISFNPTYEKVVLHRVMLHRG
;
A
#
# COMPACT_ATOMS: atom_id res chain seq x y z
N MET A 1 49.46 -40.85 -13.57
CA MET A 1 48.78 -39.57 -13.84
C MET A 1 47.49 -39.70 -14.66
N ARG A 2 47.39 -40.59 -15.66
CA ARG A 2 46.14 -40.82 -16.44
C ARG A 2 44.91 -41.29 -15.63
N ARG A 3 45.10 -42.07 -14.55
CA ARG A 3 43.98 -42.58 -13.72
C ARG A 3 43.35 -41.53 -12.79
N VAL A 4 44.10 -40.47 -12.44
CA VAL A 4 43.62 -39.40 -11.56
C VAL A 4 42.72 -38.42 -12.32
N VAL A 5 43.02 -38.17 -13.59
CA VAL A 5 42.21 -37.29 -14.47
C VAL A 5 40.82 -37.88 -14.75
N VAL A 6 40.73 -39.21 -14.90
CA VAL A 6 39.44 -39.90 -15.13
C VAL A 6 38.53 -39.81 -13.90
N LEU A 7 39.10 -39.82 -12.69
CA LEU A 7 38.31 -39.79 -11.46
C LEU A 7 37.74 -38.38 -11.16
N VAL A 8 38.46 -37.32 -11.55
CA VAL A 8 37.99 -35.93 -11.40
C VAL A 8 36.87 -35.61 -12.40
N LEU A 9 36.93 -36.14 -13.62
CA LEU A 9 35.89 -35.91 -14.64
C LEU A 9 34.56 -36.58 -14.26
N ALA A 10 34.61 -37.74 -13.59
CA ALA A 10 33.42 -38.47 -13.15
C ALA A 10 32.65 -37.78 -12.00
N VAL A 11 33.34 -37.00 -11.15
CA VAL A 11 32.70 -36.32 -10.01
C VAL A 11 31.93 -35.06 -10.44
N CYS A 12 32.34 -34.38 -11.51
CA CYS A 12 31.64 -33.19 -12.00
C CYS A 12 30.28 -33.49 -12.67
N LEU A 13 30.08 -34.71 -13.21
CA LEU A 13 28.84 -35.10 -13.88
C LEU A 13 27.70 -35.49 -12.91
N ALA A 14 27.99 -35.70 -11.63
CA ALA A 14 27.00 -36.10 -10.63
C ALA A 14 26.24 -34.92 -9.98
N SER A 15 26.62 -33.66 -10.26
CA SER A 15 26.08 -32.47 -9.57
C SER A 15 24.85 -31.85 -10.25
N ALA A 16 24.37 -32.39 -11.39
CA ALA A 16 23.24 -31.83 -12.13
C ALA A 16 21.85 -32.28 -11.61
N ALA A 17 21.79 -33.10 -10.56
CA ALA A 17 20.54 -33.64 -10.03
C ALA A 17 20.00 -32.86 -8.81
N PHE A 18 20.33 -31.57 -8.67
CA PHE A 18 19.58 -30.71 -7.75
C PHE A 18 18.19 -30.45 -8.35
N ALA A 19 17.20 -31.11 -7.75
CA ALA A 19 15.80 -30.97 -8.04
C ALA A 19 15.39 -29.51 -8.19
N GLN A 20 14.99 -29.11 -9.40
CA GLN A 20 14.17 -27.93 -9.59
C GLN A 20 12.79 -28.27 -9.01
N ALA A 21 12.54 -27.81 -7.78
CA ALA A 21 11.16 -27.76 -7.29
C ALA A 21 10.33 -26.97 -8.32
N PRO A 22 9.17 -27.47 -8.77
CA PRO A 22 8.31 -26.70 -9.64
C PRO A 22 8.00 -25.38 -8.93
N ALA A 23 8.23 -24.26 -9.63
CA ALA A 23 7.81 -22.95 -9.16
C ALA A 23 6.34 -23.06 -8.72
N PRO A 24 5.94 -22.46 -7.58
CA PRO A 24 4.53 -22.39 -7.22
C PRO A 24 3.81 -21.77 -8.41
N GLN A 25 3.03 -22.58 -9.11
CA GLN A 25 2.15 -22.11 -10.17
C GLN A 25 1.28 -21.07 -9.49
N GLY A 26 1.43 -19.82 -9.92
CA GLY A 26 0.87 -18.66 -9.25
C GLY A 26 -0.54 -18.97 -8.80
N GLU A 27 -0.78 -18.85 -7.50
CA GLU A 27 -2.13 -18.88 -6.96
C GLU A 27 -2.96 -17.98 -7.86
N LEU A 28 -3.91 -18.61 -8.55
CA LEU A 28 -4.85 -17.94 -9.42
C LEU A 28 -5.48 -16.86 -8.55
N MET A 29 -5.04 -15.61 -8.74
CA MET A 29 -5.54 -14.46 -7.99
C MET A 29 -7.02 -14.38 -8.33
N LYS A 30 -7.85 -14.97 -7.47
CA LYS A 30 -9.29 -15.01 -7.66
C LYS A 30 -9.75 -13.56 -7.71
N GLU A 31 -10.30 -13.15 -8.85
CA GLU A 31 -10.87 -11.82 -9.01
C GLU A 31 -11.95 -11.64 -7.92
N VAL A 32 -11.63 -10.80 -6.94
CA VAL A 32 -12.55 -10.48 -5.86
C VAL A 32 -13.56 -9.51 -6.43
N GLN A 33 -14.80 -9.97 -6.61
CA GLN A 33 -15.90 -9.06 -6.92
C GLN A 33 -16.10 -8.12 -5.73
N VAL A 34 -15.70 -6.87 -5.91
CA VAL A 34 -15.87 -5.82 -4.91
C VAL A 34 -17.37 -5.57 -4.75
N ALA A 35 -17.93 -5.86 -3.58
CA ALA A 35 -19.32 -5.55 -3.29
C ALA A 35 -19.56 -4.04 -3.50
N ALA A 36 -20.67 -3.68 -4.15
CA ALA A 36 -20.93 -2.31 -4.59
C ALA A 36 -20.96 -1.29 -3.43
N ASP A 37 -21.17 -1.74 -2.20
CA ASP A 37 -21.22 -0.92 -0.99
C ASP A 37 -19.93 -0.94 -0.15
N ALA A 38 -18.91 -1.70 -0.56
CA ALA A 38 -17.63 -1.82 0.14
C ALA A 38 -16.77 -0.55 0.04
N PHE A 39 -16.99 0.28 -0.99
CA PHE A 39 -16.38 1.60 -1.12
C PHE A 39 -17.43 2.67 -1.43
N ARG A 40 -17.48 3.72 -0.61
CA ARG A 40 -18.43 4.83 -0.78
C ARG A 40 -17.71 6.17 -0.75
N ARG A 41 -18.21 7.14 -1.51
CA ARG A 41 -17.70 8.52 -1.54
C ARG A 41 -18.73 9.50 -1.01
N SER A 42 -18.25 10.65 -0.56
CA SER A 42 -19.06 11.84 -0.24
C SER A 42 -20.09 11.62 0.89
N ALA A 43 -19.84 10.67 1.79
CA ALA A 43 -20.63 10.51 3.00
C ALA A 43 -20.15 11.52 4.07
N ALA A 44 -21.07 11.95 4.94
CA ALA A 44 -20.74 12.84 6.05
C ALA A 44 -19.64 12.25 6.94
N THR A 45 -18.75 13.11 7.46
CA THR A 45 -17.75 12.73 8.46
C THR A 45 -18.46 12.22 9.71
N PRO A 46 -17.98 11.14 10.35
CA PRO A 46 -18.61 10.61 11.55
C PRO A 46 -18.58 11.65 12.68
N ALA A 47 -19.67 11.77 13.44
CA ALA A 47 -19.81 12.79 14.49
C ALA A 47 -18.76 12.67 15.60
N TRP A 48 -18.23 11.47 15.83
CA TRP A 48 -17.19 11.21 16.82
C TRP A 48 -15.79 11.62 16.34
N ALA A 49 -15.57 11.71 15.03
CA ALA A 49 -14.25 11.98 14.47
C ALA A 49 -13.93 13.47 14.56
N LYS A 50 -12.80 13.80 15.17
CA LYS A 50 -12.33 15.19 15.27
C LYS A 50 -11.52 15.56 14.02
N VAL A 51 -12.05 16.44 13.18
CA VAL A 51 -11.29 17.01 12.07
C VAL A 51 -10.32 18.06 12.60
N LEU A 52 -9.03 17.87 12.35
CA LEU A 52 -7.99 18.80 12.77
C LEU A 52 -7.73 19.85 11.68
N ALA A 53 -7.34 21.06 12.10
CA ALA A 53 -6.83 22.04 11.17
C ALA A 53 -5.50 21.57 10.58
N VAL A 54 -5.28 21.81 9.29
CA VAL A 54 -3.99 21.53 8.65
C VAL A 54 -3.01 22.62 9.05
N PRO A 55 -1.89 22.28 9.74
CA PRO A 55 -0.91 23.28 10.15
C PRO A 55 -0.12 23.79 8.93
N ASP A 56 0.46 24.98 9.08
CA ASP A 56 1.46 25.46 8.13
C ASP A 56 2.84 24.88 8.46
N SER A 57 3.72 24.80 7.46
CA SER A 57 5.10 24.33 7.63
C SER A 57 6.08 25.19 6.83
N GLN A 58 7.17 25.56 7.49
CA GLN A 58 8.31 26.28 6.90
C GLN A 58 9.32 25.33 6.25
N ASP A 59 9.14 24.01 6.36
CA ASP A 59 9.97 23.02 5.68
C ASP A 59 9.90 23.25 4.17
N LYS A 60 11.07 23.33 3.51
CA LYS A 60 11.21 23.66 2.08
C LYS A 60 11.33 22.43 1.18
N SER A 61 11.21 21.22 1.73
CA SER A 61 11.27 19.98 0.96
C SER A 61 10.24 19.99 -0.18
N PRO A 62 10.52 19.30 -1.32
CA PRO A 62 9.63 19.26 -2.49
C PRO A 62 8.22 18.81 -2.15
N THR A 63 8.12 17.83 -1.24
CA THR A 63 6.87 17.33 -0.65
C THR A 63 7.03 17.24 0.87
N VAL A 64 6.02 17.72 1.60
CA VAL A 64 5.98 17.73 3.07
C VAL A 64 4.66 17.15 3.55
N ILE A 65 4.72 16.25 4.52
CA ILE A 65 3.53 15.79 5.26
C ILE A 65 3.17 16.86 6.29
N LEU A 66 2.03 17.53 6.10
CA LEU A 66 1.55 18.56 7.04
C LEU A 66 0.73 17.96 8.18
N LEU A 67 -0.02 16.90 7.88
CA LEU A 67 -0.88 16.24 8.85
C LEU A 67 -0.94 14.75 8.56
N ALA A 68 -0.77 13.94 9.59
CA ALA A 68 -1.05 12.51 9.58
C ALA A 68 -1.76 12.16 10.89
N ASN A 69 -3.09 12.19 10.86
CA ASN A 69 -3.94 11.95 12.02
C ASN A 69 -4.77 10.68 11.81
N THR A 70 -4.70 9.78 12.78
CA THR A 70 -5.49 8.55 12.82
C THR A 70 -6.23 8.48 14.14
N GLN A 71 -7.53 8.25 14.08
CA GLN A 71 -8.40 8.10 15.25
C GLN A 71 -9.12 6.76 15.19
N TYR A 72 -9.27 6.13 16.34
CA TYR A 72 -9.91 4.84 16.47
C TYR A 72 -11.17 4.99 17.32
N MET A 73 -12.29 4.51 16.80
CA MET A 73 -13.47 4.21 17.60
C MET A 73 -13.48 2.70 17.84
N LEU A 74 -13.49 2.27 19.10
CA LEU A 74 -13.44 0.84 19.45
C LEU A 74 -14.82 0.21 19.61
N GLU A 75 -15.83 1.00 19.99
CA GLU A 75 -17.20 0.54 20.21
C GLU A 75 -18.22 1.53 19.65
N PRO A 76 -19.42 1.08 19.20
CA PRO A 76 -19.88 -0.31 19.15
C PRO A 76 -19.33 -1.12 17.96
N VAL A 77 -18.75 -0.44 16.96
CA VAL A 77 -18.12 -1.07 15.80
C VAL A 77 -16.75 -0.45 15.60
N GLN A 78 -15.71 -1.29 15.56
CA GLN A 78 -14.36 -0.82 15.35
C GLN A 78 -14.26 -0.07 14.02
N THR A 79 -13.96 1.23 14.11
CA THR A 79 -13.87 2.11 12.95
C THR A 79 -12.62 2.96 13.04
N VAL A 80 -11.91 3.12 11.93
CA VAL A 80 -10.72 3.97 11.84
C VAL A 80 -11.06 5.19 11.00
N PHE A 81 -10.77 6.38 11.54
CA PHE A 81 -10.83 7.64 10.82
C PHE A 81 -9.43 8.13 10.53
N ILE A 82 -9.14 8.40 9.25
CA ILE A 82 -7.83 8.85 8.79
C ILE A 82 -8.00 10.23 8.15
N GLN A 83 -7.17 11.18 8.59
CA GLN A 83 -7.05 12.50 7.99
C GLN A 83 -5.58 12.78 7.67
N GLN A 84 -5.29 13.00 6.40
CA GLN A 84 -3.93 13.32 5.93
C GLN A 84 -3.93 14.59 5.10
N ALA A 85 -2.83 15.35 5.20
CA ALA A 85 -2.59 16.51 4.37
C ALA A 85 -1.11 16.58 3.99
N PHE A 86 -0.87 16.87 2.71
CA PHE A 86 0.46 16.97 2.12
C PHE A 86 0.57 18.29 1.37
N ARG A 87 1.77 18.85 1.30
CA ARG A 87 2.11 20.00 0.48
C ARG A 87 3.19 19.60 -0.50
N THR A 88 2.96 19.87 -1.78
CA THR A 88 3.95 19.69 -2.84
C THR A 88 4.21 21.02 -3.52
N ARG A 89 5.48 21.36 -3.69
CA ARG A 89 5.95 22.64 -4.25
C ARG A 89 6.51 22.50 -5.66
N GLU A 90 7.03 21.33 -5.98
CA GLU A 90 7.68 21.08 -7.27
C GLU A 90 6.74 20.34 -8.21
N ALA A 91 6.67 20.79 -9.46
CA ALA A 91 5.82 20.17 -10.48
C ALA A 91 6.21 18.70 -10.75
N THR A 92 7.49 18.37 -10.65
CA THR A 92 8.01 17.00 -10.81
C THR A 92 7.49 16.05 -9.75
N ALA A 93 7.32 16.52 -8.51
CA ALA A 93 6.82 15.72 -7.39
C ALA A 93 5.28 15.58 -7.38
N LEU A 94 4.56 16.29 -8.26
CA LEU A 94 3.10 16.24 -8.33
C LEU A 94 2.58 14.86 -8.73
N ALA A 95 3.34 14.12 -9.55
CA ALA A 95 2.99 12.78 -9.97
C ALA A 95 2.88 11.81 -8.77
N ASP A 96 3.75 11.97 -7.78
CA ASP A 96 3.84 11.10 -6.61
C ASP A 96 2.70 11.34 -5.62
N VAL A 97 2.20 12.59 -5.51
CA VAL A 97 1.08 12.95 -4.64
C VAL A 97 -0.27 12.96 -5.36
N GLY A 98 -0.29 12.86 -6.69
CA GLY A 98 -1.51 12.86 -7.49
C GLY A 98 -2.36 11.60 -7.33
N ARG A 99 -1.80 10.53 -6.74
CA ARG A 99 -2.50 9.27 -6.46
C ARG A 99 -2.31 8.90 -5.00
N PHE A 100 -3.42 8.55 -4.35
CA PHE A 100 -3.40 8.05 -2.97
C PHE A 100 -4.04 6.66 -2.93
N PRO A 101 -3.25 5.57 -2.83
CA PRO A 101 -3.80 4.23 -2.78
C PRO A 101 -4.49 3.99 -1.44
N ILE A 102 -5.70 3.43 -1.47
CA ILE A 102 -6.41 2.95 -0.27
C ILE A 102 -6.56 1.44 -0.42
N SER A 103 -5.74 0.70 0.31
CA SER A 103 -5.80 -0.76 0.36
C SER A 103 -6.81 -1.20 1.41
N PHE A 104 -7.72 -2.09 1.04
CA PHE A 104 -8.69 -2.69 1.95
C PHE A 104 -9.18 -4.05 1.41
N ASN A 105 -9.68 -4.91 2.28
CA ASN A 105 -10.32 -6.17 1.90
C ASN A 105 -11.84 -5.99 1.80
N PRO A 106 -12.43 -5.96 0.59
CA PRO A 106 -13.84 -5.62 0.42
C PRO A 106 -14.82 -6.66 0.99
N THR A 107 -14.34 -7.85 1.36
CA THR A 107 -15.15 -8.90 2.02
C THR A 107 -15.37 -8.58 3.50
N TYR A 108 -14.40 -7.94 4.16
CA TYR A 108 -14.41 -7.73 5.61
C TYR A 108 -14.43 -6.25 6.01
N GLU A 109 -14.02 -5.36 5.11
CA GLU A 109 -13.82 -3.94 5.36
C GLU A 109 -14.70 -3.10 4.44
N LYS A 110 -15.18 -1.98 4.98
CA LYS A 110 -15.84 -0.94 4.19
C LYS A 110 -15.04 0.35 4.30
N VAL A 111 -14.85 1.01 3.16
CA VAL A 111 -14.12 2.28 3.08
C VAL A 111 -15.09 3.39 2.70
N VAL A 112 -15.00 4.49 3.43
CA VAL A 112 -15.81 5.69 3.17
C VAL A 112 -14.88 6.89 2.97
N LEU A 113 -14.84 7.41 1.75
CA LEU A 113 -14.12 8.64 1.44
C LEU A 113 -15.01 9.85 1.75
N HIS A 114 -14.77 10.48 2.90
CA HIS A 114 -15.55 11.62 3.36
C HIS A 114 -15.28 12.90 2.57
N ARG A 115 -14.01 13.22 2.32
CA ARG A 115 -13.61 14.47 1.68
C ARG A 115 -12.23 14.37 1.05
N VAL A 116 -12.06 14.99 -0.11
CA VAL A 116 -10.76 15.29 -0.73
C VAL A 116 -10.77 16.76 -1.11
N MET A 117 -9.74 17.50 -0.72
CA MET A 117 -9.58 18.92 -1.04
C MET A 117 -8.19 19.15 -1.60
N LEU A 118 -8.10 19.95 -2.65
CA LEU A 118 -6.86 20.47 -3.19
C LEU A 118 -6.83 21.97 -2.93
N HIS A 119 -5.93 22.40 -2.06
CA HIS A 119 -5.70 23.83 -1.82
C HIS A 119 -4.62 24.30 -2.79
N ARG A 120 -4.98 25.27 -3.64
CA ARG A 120 -4.05 25.96 -4.54
C ARG A 120 -3.87 27.37 -4.00
N GLY A 121 -2.63 27.86 -4.04
CA GLY A 121 -2.25 29.24 -3.75
C GLY A 121 -1.52 29.81 -4.95
#